data_AF-B3H0D4-F1
#
_entry.id   AF-B3H0D4-F1
#
_cell.length_a   1.000
_cell.length_b   1.000
_cell.length_c   1.000
_cell.angle_alpha   90.00
_cell.angle_beta   90.00
_cell.angle_gamma   90.00
#
_symmetry.space_group_name_H-M   'P 1'
#
loop_
_entity.id
_entity.type
_entity.pdbx_description
1 polymer ?
#
loop_
_entity_poly.entity_id
_entity_poly.type
_entity_poly.pdbx_seq_one_letter_code
_entity_poly.pdbx_strand_id
1 'polypeptide(L)'
;MANIYKHICTHLTLFVTAHHSRLWNKPIVFKASLKGLQDAQWKQLNVSQPFVYFCLMKRMLDVICPNSTWGARFLSLLDEFPKVENNAVNLQQMGIVTDLSQWALWKAT
;
A
#
# COMPACT_ATOMS: atom_id res chain seq x y z
N MET A 1 -7.50 -16.70 12.96
CA MET A 1 -6.71 -15.59 12.35
C MET A 1 -5.90 -16.01 11.12
N ALA A 2 -5.44 -17.26 10.96
CA ALA A 2 -4.60 -17.69 9.83
C ALA A 2 -5.23 -17.59 8.42
N ASN A 3 -6.55 -17.68 8.28
CA ASN A 3 -7.23 -17.74 6.97
C ASN A 3 -7.33 -16.41 6.21
N ILE A 4 -7.14 -15.27 6.87
CA ILE A 4 -7.15 -13.96 6.21
C ILE A 4 -5.81 -13.72 5.48
N TYR A 5 -4.70 -14.20 6.05
CA TYR A 5 -3.35 -13.99 5.53
C TYR A 5 -3.10 -14.68 4.19
N LYS A 6 -3.63 -15.90 4.01
CA LYS A 6 -3.46 -16.68 2.78
C LYS A 6 -4.24 -16.07 1.60
N HIS A 7 -5.42 -15.51 1.86
CA HIS A 7 -6.24 -14.88 0.82
C HIS A 7 -5.64 -13.56 0.32
N ILE A 8 -5.09 -12.74 1.20
CA ILE A 8 -4.50 -11.45 0.81
C ILE A 8 -3.24 -11.67 -0.04
N CYS A 9 -2.33 -12.53 0.41
CA CYS A 9 -1.03 -12.73 -0.25
C CYS A 9 -1.16 -13.46 -1.60
N THR A 10 -2.03 -14.45 -1.70
CA THR A 10 -2.15 -15.27 -2.91
C THR A 10 -2.92 -14.54 -4.02
N HIS A 11 -3.97 -13.76 -3.69
CA HIS A 11 -4.76 -13.06 -4.70
C HIS A 11 -4.10 -11.79 -5.22
N LEU A 12 -3.39 -11.02 -4.38
CA LEU A 12 -2.67 -9.82 -4.84
C LEU A 12 -1.50 -10.18 -5.78
N THR A 13 -0.76 -11.24 -5.47
CA THR A 13 0.43 -11.62 -6.25
C THR A 13 0.07 -12.28 -7.59
N LEU A 14 -0.98 -13.11 -7.65
CA LEU A 14 -1.39 -13.80 -8.88
C LEU A 14 -2.12 -12.89 -9.87
N PHE A 15 -3.01 -12.00 -9.42
CA PHE A 15 -3.79 -11.15 -10.35
C PHE A 15 -2.95 -10.10 -11.08
N VAL A 16 -1.90 -9.59 -10.43
CA VAL A 16 -1.05 -8.53 -11.00
C VAL A 16 -0.03 -9.11 -11.97
N THR A 17 0.56 -10.26 -11.62
CA THR A 17 1.60 -10.93 -12.42
C THR A 17 1.01 -11.65 -13.63
N ALA A 18 -0.18 -12.26 -13.51
CA ALA A 18 -0.78 -13.05 -14.59
C ALA A 18 -1.58 -12.23 -15.62
N HIS A 19 -2.01 -11.00 -15.31
CA HIS A 19 -2.87 -10.21 -16.21
C HIS A 19 -2.20 -8.94 -16.77
N HIS A 20 -0.87 -8.77 -16.67
CA HIS A 20 -0.15 -7.55 -17.12
C HIS A 20 -0.84 -6.23 -16.72
N SER A 21 -1.54 -6.26 -15.58
CA SER A 21 -2.43 -5.18 -15.21
C SER A 21 -1.71 -4.20 -14.33
N ARG A 22 -1.86 -2.92 -14.64
CA ARG A 22 -1.36 -1.82 -13.83
C ARG A 22 -2.00 -1.89 -12.43
N LEU A 23 -1.25 -2.37 -11.44
CA LEU A 23 -1.73 -2.51 -10.06
C LEU A 23 -2.18 -1.16 -9.47
N TRP A 24 -1.53 -0.08 -9.86
CA TRP A 24 -1.75 1.27 -9.34
C TRP A 24 -3.06 1.93 -9.76
N ASN A 25 -3.78 1.40 -10.76
CA ASN A 25 -5.03 1.99 -11.26
C ASN A 25 -6.21 1.00 -11.27
N LYS A 26 -6.10 -0.12 -10.54
CA LYS A 26 -7.20 -1.07 -10.41
C LYS A 26 -7.90 -0.90 -9.06
N PRO A 27 -9.21 -0.64 -9.03
CA PRO A 27 -9.95 -0.63 -7.79
C PRO A 27 -9.93 -2.03 -7.16
N ILE A 28 -9.64 -2.09 -5.86
CA ILE A 28 -9.62 -3.35 -5.13
C ILE A 28 -11.06 -3.74 -4.77
N VAL A 29 -11.45 -4.94 -5.21
CA VAL A 29 -12.82 -5.47 -5.05
C VAL A 29 -13.13 -5.81 -3.59
N PHE A 30 -12.13 -6.26 -2.82
CA PHE A 30 -12.28 -6.66 -1.42
C PHE A 30 -11.76 -5.59 -0.47
N LYS A 31 -12.67 -4.81 0.10
CA LYS A 31 -12.34 -3.68 0.99
C LYS A 31 -11.93 -4.15 2.38
N ALA A 32 -10.76 -3.72 2.84
CA ALA A 32 -10.33 -3.95 4.21
C ALA A 32 -11.12 -3.08 5.20
N SER A 33 -11.31 -3.58 6.42
CA SER A 33 -11.88 -2.76 7.50
C SER A 33 -10.77 -2.01 8.21
N LEU A 34 -10.86 -0.67 8.24
CA LEU A 34 -9.95 0.20 9.00
C LEU A 34 -10.43 0.44 10.45
N LYS A 35 -11.41 -0.36 10.93
CA LYS A 35 -11.94 -0.24 12.29
C LYS A 35 -10.81 -0.47 13.31
N GLY A 36 -10.58 0.52 14.19
CA GLY A 36 -9.51 0.52 15.20
C GLY A 36 -8.26 1.31 14.82
N LEU A 37 -8.17 1.83 13.59
CA LEU A 37 -7.09 2.70 13.13
C LEU A 37 -7.56 4.17 13.22
N GLN A 38 -7.18 4.86 14.31
CA GLN A 38 -7.73 6.19 14.61
C GLN A 38 -6.91 7.37 14.10
N ASP A 39 -5.65 7.14 13.68
CA ASP A 39 -4.78 8.22 13.21
C ASP A 39 -5.40 8.94 12.00
N ALA A 40 -5.20 10.26 11.94
CA ALA A 40 -5.79 11.10 10.89
C ALA A 40 -5.42 10.62 9.48
N GLN A 41 -4.20 10.08 9.30
CA GLN A 41 -3.71 9.55 8.04
C GLN A 41 -4.54 8.36 7.55
N TRP A 42 -4.97 7.46 8.45
CA TRP A 42 -5.80 6.29 8.06
C TRP A 42 -7.18 6.70 7.54
N LYS A 43 -7.74 7.81 8.06
CA LYS A 43 -9.03 8.33 7.62
C LYS A 43 -8.98 8.97 6.23
N GLN A 44 -7.80 9.40 5.79
CA GLN A 44 -7.59 9.99 4.46
C GLN A 44 -7.45 8.91 3.37
N LEU A 45 -7.24 7.64 3.76
CA LEU A 45 -7.04 6.55 2.80
C LEU A 45 -8.35 6.03 2.22
N ASN A 46 -8.34 5.81 0.90
CA ASN A 46 -9.43 5.15 0.20
C ASN A 46 -9.18 3.63 0.18
N VAL A 47 -10.07 2.87 0.82
CA VAL A 47 -10.01 1.39 0.85
C VAL A 47 -10.14 0.73 -0.53
N SER A 48 -10.56 1.47 -1.55
CA SER A 48 -10.65 0.98 -2.94
C SER A 48 -9.32 1.12 -3.69
N GLN A 49 -8.35 1.85 -3.14
CA GLN A 49 -7.06 2.10 -3.77
C GLN A 49 -5.98 1.17 -3.21
N PRO A 50 -4.99 0.77 -4.02
CA PRO A 50 -3.96 -0.19 -3.62
C PRO A 50 -3.07 0.31 -2.46
N PHE A 51 -2.86 1.62 -2.31
CA PHE A 51 -1.96 2.17 -1.29
C PHE A 51 -2.33 1.80 0.16
N VAL A 52 -3.62 1.73 0.50
CA VAL A 52 -4.08 1.31 1.85
C VAL A 52 -3.60 -0.11 2.21
N TYR A 53 -3.50 -1.01 1.22
CA TYR A 53 -3.06 -2.38 1.44
C TYR A 53 -1.56 -2.45 1.69
N PHE A 54 -0.76 -1.61 1.00
CA PHE A 54 0.66 -1.47 1.31
C PHE A 54 0.89 -0.93 2.73
N CYS A 55 0.03 -0.01 3.21
CA CYS A 55 0.08 0.47 4.59
C CYS A 55 -0.24 -0.64 5.60
N LEU A 56 -1.25 -1.46 5.31
CA LEU A 56 -1.58 -2.62 6.15
C LEU A 56 -0.44 -3.66 6.15
N MET A 57 0.17 -3.93 4.98
CA MET A 57 1.33 -4.81 4.86
C MET A 57 2.52 -4.29 5.67
N LYS A 58 2.83 -2.98 5.61
CA LYS A 58 3.87 -2.36 6.45
C LYS A 58 3.62 -2.63 7.92
N ARG A 59 2.42 -2.32 8.42
CA ARG A 59 2.03 -2.52 9.82
C ARG A 59 2.14 -3.98 10.25
N MET A 60 1.80 -4.92 9.38
CA MET A 60 1.96 -6.34 9.66
C MET A 60 3.44 -6.72 9.74
N LEU A 61 4.25 -6.27 8.77
CA LEU A 61 5.69 -6.53 8.74
C LEU A 61 6.41 -5.97 9.96
N ASP A 62 6.02 -4.81 10.47
CA ASP A 62 6.59 -4.24 11.70
C ASP A 62 6.38 -5.13 12.93
N VAL A 63 5.32 -5.95 12.94
CA VAL A 63 5.02 -6.89 14.02
C VAL A 63 5.69 -8.24 13.79
N ILE A 64 5.62 -8.79 12.57
CA ILE A 64 6.09 -10.16 12.30
C ILE A 64 7.59 -10.24 11.97
N CYS A 65 8.16 -9.16 11.43
CA CYS A 65 9.54 -9.10 10.96
C CYS A 65 10.05 -7.64 11.04
N PRO A 66 10.30 -7.10 12.25
CA PRO A 66 10.63 -5.69 12.45
C PRO A 66 11.94 -5.26 11.76
N ASN A 67 12.85 -6.20 11.53
CA ASN A 67 14.13 -5.96 10.82
C ASN A 67 13.98 -5.96 9.29
N SER A 68 12.77 -6.06 8.76
CA SER A 68 12.52 -6.07 7.33
C SER A 68 12.84 -4.70 6.72
N THR A 69 13.69 -4.70 5.69
CA THR A 69 13.98 -3.51 4.88
C THR A 69 12.88 -3.18 3.87
N TRP A 70 11.77 -3.93 3.87
CA TRP A 70 10.68 -3.79 2.91
C TRP A 70 10.09 -2.37 2.88
N GLY A 71 9.88 -1.76 4.05
CA GLY A 71 9.31 -0.40 4.12
C GLY A 71 10.19 0.64 3.43
N ALA A 72 11.49 0.62 3.71
CA ALA A 72 12.47 1.51 3.07
C ALA A 72 12.53 1.27 1.56
N ARG A 73 12.60 0.00 1.12
CA ARG A 73 12.60 -0.36 -0.30
C ARG A 73 11.33 0.09 -1.02
N PHE A 74 10.17 -0.01 -0.36
CA PHE A 74 8.92 0.46 -0.93
C PHE A 74 8.93 1.97 -1.13
N LEU A 75 9.42 2.75 -0.15
CA LEU A 75 9.57 4.20 -0.31
C LEU A 75 10.52 4.57 -1.45
N SER A 76 11.68 3.90 -1.55
CA SER A 76 12.61 4.11 -2.67
C SER A 76 11.97 3.82 -4.03
N LEU A 77 11.13 2.79 -4.13
CA LEU A 77 10.37 2.51 -5.36
C LEU A 77 9.35 3.60 -5.70
N LEU A 78 8.80 4.30 -4.71
CA LEU A 78 7.91 5.45 -4.93
C LEU A 78 8.69 6.67 -5.41
N ASP A 79 9.91 6.86 -4.94
CA ASP A 79 10.80 7.93 -5.41
C ASP A 79 11.23 7.72 -6.86
N GLU A 80 11.40 6.46 -7.27
CA GLU A 80 11.68 6.05 -8.65
C GLU A 80 10.44 6.08 -9.58
N PHE A 81 9.25 6.41 -9.05
CA PHE A 81 8.02 6.38 -9.84
C PHE A 81 8.09 7.36 -11.03
N PRO A 82 7.67 6.94 -12.24
CA PRO A 82 7.86 7.73 -13.44
C PRO A 82 7.10 9.06 -13.37
N LYS A 83 7.83 10.16 -13.56
CA LYS A 83 7.28 11.50 -13.69
C LYS A 83 7.00 11.76 -15.17
N VAL A 84 5.76 11.52 -15.60
CA VAL A 84 5.32 11.76 -16.98
C VAL A 84 4.74 13.17 -17.11
N GLU A 85 5.19 13.94 -18.11
CA GLU A 85 4.77 15.34 -18.32
C GLU A 85 3.26 15.48 -18.57
N ASN A 86 2.63 14.45 -19.13
CA ASN A 86 1.19 14.43 -19.43
C ASN A 86 0.32 13.99 -18.24
N ASN A 87 0.89 13.79 -17.04
CA ASN A 87 0.19 13.28 -15.86
C ASN A 87 -0.61 11.98 -16.07
N ALA A 88 -0.29 11.20 -17.12
CA ALA A 88 -1.01 9.97 -17.45
C ALA A 88 -0.87 8.90 -16.36
N VAL A 89 0.19 8.99 -15.55
CA VAL A 89 0.44 8.12 -14.40
C VAL A 89 0.87 9.00 -13.23
N ASN A 90 0.21 8.85 -12.08
CA ASN A 90 0.55 9.60 -10.88
C ASN A 90 0.35 8.76 -9.60
N LEU A 91 1.03 9.13 -8.52
CA LEU A 91 0.96 8.41 -7.24
C LEU A 91 -0.39 8.60 -6.53
N GLN A 92 -1.11 9.66 -6.85
CA GLN A 92 -2.44 9.95 -6.32
C GLN A 92 -3.48 8.93 -6.81
N GLN A 93 -3.34 8.43 -8.04
CA GLN A 93 -4.14 7.31 -8.57
C GLN A 93 -3.95 6.04 -7.73
N MET A 94 -2.73 5.81 -7.23
CA MET A 94 -2.43 4.71 -6.33
C MET A 94 -3.04 4.91 -4.92
N GLY A 95 -3.36 6.15 -4.55
CA GLY A 95 -3.97 6.53 -3.27
C GLY A 95 -3.03 7.20 -2.28
N ILE A 96 -1.86 7.65 -2.73
CA ILE A 96 -0.97 8.49 -1.92
C ILE A 96 -1.52 9.91 -1.93
N VAL A 97 -2.15 10.30 -0.83
CA VAL A 97 -2.77 11.63 -0.64
C VAL A 97 -2.14 12.42 0.51
N THR A 98 -1.14 11.86 1.19
CA THR A 98 -0.50 12.43 2.36
C THR A 98 1.01 12.31 2.25
N ASP A 99 1.74 13.17 2.95
CA ASP A 99 3.20 13.10 3.03
C ASP A 99 3.61 11.89 3.88
N LEU A 100 4.22 10.90 3.22
CA LEU A 100 4.64 9.65 3.85
C LEU A 100 5.78 9.89 4.86
N SER A 101 6.60 10.92 4.67
CA SER A 101 7.71 11.24 5.58
C SER A 101 7.22 11.64 6.98
N GLN A 102 6.02 12.21 7.07
CA GLN A 102 5.43 12.66 8.33
C GLN A 102 4.63 11.56 9.04
N TRP A 103 4.31 10.47 8.36
CA TRP A 103 3.47 9.42 8.93
C TRP A 103 4.30 8.43 9.75
N ALA A 104 3.95 8.26 11.03
CA ALA A 104 4.60 7.35 11.96
C ALA A 104 4.74 5.91 11.45
N LEU A 105 3.84 5.43 10.58
CA LEU A 105 3.93 4.10 9.98
C LEU A 105 5.18 3.92 9.09
N TRP A 106 5.62 5.00 8.44
CA TRP A 106 6.70 5.01 7.46
C TRP A 106 7.99 5.63 7.99
N LYS A 107 7.95 6.27 9.16
CA LYS A 107 9.16 6.65 9.89
C LYS A 107 9.86 5.37 10.34
N ALA A 108 11.15 5.25 10.01
CA ALA A 108 11.97 4.16 10.50
C ALA A 108 11.99 4.18 12.04
N THR A 109 11.82 3.02 12.65
CA THR A 109 12.07 2.81 14.08
C THR A 109 13.56 2.79 14.35
#